data_AF-A0A6M4WUY7-F1
#
_entry.id   AF-A0A6M4WUY7-F1
#
_cell.length_a   1.000
_cell.length_b   1.000
_cell.length_c   1.000
_cell.angle_alpha   90.00
_cell.angle_beta   90.00
_cell.angle_gamma   90.00
#
_symmetry.space_group_name_H-M   'P 1'
#
loop_
_entity.id
_entity.type
_entity.pdbx_description
1 polymer ?
#
loop_
_entity_poly.entity_id
_entity_poly.type
_entity_poly.pdbx_seq_one_letter_code
_entity_poly.pdbx_strand_id
1 'polypeptide(L)' 'MPPTPSERGSVRSAAAVNEAIRAIAWRARGREWKQAEKALYRLLVEEWVAAEQRAKMVTAA' A
#
# COMPACT_ATOMS: atom_id res chain seq x y z
N MET A 1 -15.99 23.83 -11.48
CA MET A 1 -15.48 22.78 -10.58
C MET A 1 -15.13 21.58 -11.44
N PRO A 2 -13.85 21.25 -11.64
CA PRO A 2 -13.47 20.07 -12.41
C PRO A 2 -13.85 18.81 -11.61
N PRO A 3 -14.23 17.71 -12.28
CA PRO A 3 -14.65 16.50 -11.58
C PRO A 3 -13.47 15.92 -10.80
N THR A 4 -13.61 15.80 -9.49
CA THR A 4 -12.71 14.98 -8.67
C THR A 4 -12.78 13.56 -9.22
N PRO A 5 -11.66 12.97 -9.70
CA PRO A 5 -11.70 11.61 -10.21
C PRO A 5 -11.97 10.67 -9.04
N SER A 6 -13.26 10.35 -8.91
CA SER A 6 -13.86 9.10 -8.46
C SER A 6 -13.02 8.29 -7.47
N GLU A 7 -13.48 8.31 -6.21
CA GLU A 7 -13.47 7.12 -5.35
C GLU A 7 -14.09 5.94 -6.11
N ARG A 8 -13.30 5.27 -6.96
CA ARG A 8 -13.65 3.95 -7.48
C ARG A 8 -13.10 2.94 -6.48
N GLY A 9 -13.89 2.64 -5.46
CA GLY A 9 -13.61 1.53 -4.56
C GLY A 9 -13.41 0.24 -5.35
N SER A 10 -12.33 -0.49 -5.07
CA SER A 10 -12.30 -1.97 -5.07
C SER A 10 -10.94 -2.55 -4.66
N VAL A 11 -9.85 -1.79 -4.67
CA VAL A 11 -8.52 -2.28 -4.29
C VAL A 11 -7.73 -1.12 -3.67
N ARG A 12 -7.00 -1.32 -2.57
CA ARG A 12 -6.10 -0.27 -2.06
C ARG A 12 -5.15 0.15 -3.18
N SER A 13 -5.05 1.46 -3.41
CA SER A 13 -4.02 2.02 -4.29
C SER A 13 -2.64 1.73 -3.73
N ALA A 14 -1.63 1.64 -4.61
CA ALA A 14 -0.24 1.45 -4.18
C ALA A 14 0.17 2.51 -3.14
N ALA A 15 -0.28 3.76 -3.30
CA ALA A 15 -0.05 4.83 -2.32
C ALA A 15 -0.64 4.50 -0.93
N ALA A 16 -1.89 4.01 -0.87
CA ALA A 16 -2.54 3.65 0.39
C ALA A 16 -1.85 2.47 1.09
N VAL A 17 -1.39 1.46 0.32
CA VAL A 17 -0.62 0.33 0.88
C VAL A 17 0.74 0.82 1.40
N ASN A 18 1.42 1.71 0.68
CA ASN A 18 2.70 2.27 1.09
C ASN A 18 2.61 3.08 2.39
N GLU A 19 1.51 3.83 2.59
CA GLU A 19 1.28 4.53 3.86
C GLU A 19 1.06 3.56 5.04
N ALA A 20 0.37 2.43 4.82
CA ALA A 20 0.24 1.39 5.85
C ALA A 20 1.59 0.73 6.20
N ILE A 21 2.44 0.50 5.20
CA ILE A 21 3.81 0.01 5.39
C ILE A 21 4.62 0.99 6.26
N ARG A 22 4.55 2.29 5.94
CA ARG A 22 5.22 3.36 6.70
C ARG A 22 4.72 3.44 8.14
N ALA A 23 3.42 3.29 8.37
CA ALA A 23 2.85 3.31 9.72
C ALA A 23 3.41 2.19 10.61
N ILE A 24 3.60 0.98 10.07
CA ILE A 24 4.25 -0.13 10.80
C ILE A 24 5.68 0.23 11.14
N ALA A 25 6.45 0.74 10.17
CA ALA A 25 7.84 1.14 10.40
C ALA A 25 7.99 2.26 11.44
N TRP A 26 7.07 3.24 11.43
CA TRP A 26 7.02 4.29 12.44
C TRP A 26 6.67 3.80 13.83
N ARG A 27 5.69 2.90 13.94
CA ARG A 27 5.31 2.31 15.22
C ARG A 27 6.42 1.46 15.82
N ALA A 28 7.18 0.78 14.96
CA ALA A 28 8.31 -0.05 15.38
C ALA A 28 9.64 0.73 15.46
N ARG A 29 9.63 2.06 15.31
CA ARG A 29 10.85 2.86 15.36
C ARG A 29 11.53 2.74 16.72
N GLY A 30 12.82 2.38 16.73
CA GLY A 30 13.60 2.21 17.95
C GLY A 30 13.32 0.91 18.73
N ARG A 31 12.55 -0.02 18.16
CA ARG A 31 12.30 -1.35 18.72
C ARG A 31 12.42 -2.41 17.64
N GLU A 32 12.69 -3.64 18.07
CA GLU A 32 12.58 -4.78 17.16
C GLU A 32 11.12 -5.05 16.80
N TRP A 33 10.93 -5.43 15.54
CA TRP A 33 9.63 -5.77 15.00
C TRP A 33 9.17 -7.12 15.53
N LYS A 34 7.92 -7.17 15.99
CA LYS A 34 7.27 -8.41 16.38
C LYS A 34 7.03 -9.30 15.16
N GLN A 35 6.95 -10.61 15.37
CA GLN A 35 6.68 -11.57 14.30
C GLN A 35 5.38 -11.25 13.54
N ALA A 36 4.34 -10.78 14.23
CA ALA A 36 3.10 -10.32 13.61
C ALA A 36 3.28 -9.08 12.72
N GLU A 37 4.11 -8.11 13.14
CA GLU A 37 4.41 -6.90 12.35
C GLU A 37 5.21 -7.24 11.10
N LYS A 38 6.19 -8.16 11.22
CA LYS A 38 6.95 -8.67 10.07
C LYS A 38 6.06 -9.43 9.08
N ALA A 39 5.13 -10.25 9.57
CA ALA A 39 4.18 -10.97 8.72
C ALA A 39 3.24 -10.01 7.99
N LEU A 40 2.68 -9.03 8.70
CA LEU A 40 1.80 -8.01 8.12
C LEU A 40 2.53 -7.15 7.08
N TYR A 41 3.77 -6.77 7.34
CA TYR A 41 4.59 -6.02 6.38
C TYR A 41 4.86 -6.79 5.10
N ARG A 42 5.20 -8.08 5.18
CA ARG A 42 5.40 -8.91 3.97
C ARG A 42 4.13 -8.96 3.12
N LEU A 43 2.98 -9.18 3.74
CA LEU A 43 1.69 -9.18 3.05
C LEU A 43 1.40 -7.82 2.39
N LEU A 44 1.67 -6.71 3.09
CA LEU A 44 1.47 -5.38 2.53
C LEU A 44 2.45 -5.08 1.38
N VAL A 45 3.70 -5.57 1.43
CA VAL A 45 4.65 -5.42 0.33
C VAL A 45 4.18 -6.18 -0.90
N GLU A 46 3.67 -7.41 -0.75
CA GLU A 46 3.08 -8.17 -1.85
C GLU A 46 1.86 -7.46 -2.45
N GLU A 47 0.97 -6.95 -1.60
CA GLU A 47 -0.20 -6.17 -2.02
C GLU A 47 0.21 -4.89 -2.76
N TRP A 48 1.26 -4.20 -2.29
CA TRP A 48 1.81 -3.01 -2.90
C TRP A 48 2.37 -3.27 -4.30
N VAL A 49 3.17 -4.33 -4.45
CA VAL A 49 3.71 -4.75 -5.75
C VAL A 49 2.57 -5.08 -6.72
N ALA A 50 1.55 -5.81 -6.27
CA ALA A 50 0.39 -6.12 -7.10
C ALA A 50 -0.39 -4.86 -7.50
N ALA A 51 -0.52 -3.88 -6.60
CA ALA A 51 -1.17 -2.61 -6.87
C ALA A 51 -0.39 -1.75 -7.86
N GLU A 52 0.94 -1.68 -7.74
CA GLU A 52 1.83 -0.99 -8.68
C GLU A 52 1.76 -1.59 -10.08
N GLN A 53 1.77 -2.92 -10.19
CA GLN A 53 1.69 -3.58 -11.49
C GLN A 53 0.34 -3.34 -12.18
N ARG A 54 -0.77 -3.36 -11.44
CA ARG A 54 -2.08 -2.99 -11.97
C ARG A 54 -2.13 -1.52 -12.40
N ALA A 55 -1.56 -0.62 -11.61
CA ALA A 55 -1.51 0.80 -11.96
C ALA A 55 -0.78 1.02 -13.29
N LYS A 56 0.37 0.37 -13.49
CA LYS A 56 1.13 0.43 -14.76
C LYS A 56 0.37 -0.12 -15.96
N MET A 57 -0.42 -1.18 -15.78
CA MET A 57 -1.24 -1.75 -16.86
C MET A 57 -2.38 -0.82 -17.27
N VAL A 58 -2.96 -0.07 -16.33
CA VAL A 58 -4.05 0.88 -16.62
C VAL A 58 -3.55 2.10 -17.40
N THR A 59 -2.30 2.52 -17.22
CA THR A 59 -1.71 3.65 -17.96
C THR A 59 -1.21 3.29 -19.37
N ALA A 60 -1.15 2.01 -19.72
CA ALA A 60 -0.61 1.51 -20.99
C ALA A 60 -1.67 1.29 -22.09
N ALA A 61 -2.93 1.72 -21.87
CA ALA A 61 -4.05 1.61 -22.81
C ALA A 61 -4.45 2.99 -23.37
#